data_AF-A0A7W7K3N6-F1
#
_entry.id   AF-A0A7W7K3N6-F1
#
_cell.length_a   1.000
_cell.length_b   1.000
_cell.length_c   1.000
_cell.angle_alpha   90.00
_cell.angle_beta   90.00
_cell.angle_gamma   90.00
#
_symmetry.space_group_name_H-M   'P 1'
#
loop_
_entity.id
_entity.type
_entity.pdbx_description
1 polymer ?
#
loop_
_entity_poly.entity_id
_entity_poly.type
_entity_poly.pdbx_seq_one_letter_code
_entity_poly.pdbx_strand_id
1 'polypeptide(L)'
;MNQGGPAWRTLGIEPTDDTRAIRRAYAAKLKAIDVDRDPQAFIALREAFEQAQNEAQWLRYEQEEDEEAEAENAPAEAGRPEQAPSEPEDDPDEWGDEPGSEINFDAWERDPLAAEIAFAPPAPNPWAPPTPEDYDDHARALAGLLLGEHAEQWPSPEETEAMLAHWQRITRDPRMQEMSFYGDAENWFADLIARAVPFSDPLVASVADHFGWMSAAGEISQSPAIAYVVRRRQSLDFFDAVRAPTHPLHAAWRELTRPAHEKSRRGWVRGKRVRELLATVRTHYPELEANFDSYRVEMWEPTSRGGGGWNWTGMIVVWILISLLHFANSQCKEQNRFAPIPGVEAPVIPETLGNERVDIDRALEALYERDLDIAMIENKNPELYVALMTYWKDSFLRKDSWVNFTNGMIPLLNARIQAGIPGAPLPLLRDYHRLALDRALALRAVSPDVCANYFAGKDYDGSKLPKNLAERNRAIMAKILLATRAGPDGKSTPSPEPSAGQTKTFSVPGFIMEKASARAGMTREQLGQGMRYQGSNAQQCNGRIAFMQTVLAEPDDKVGKLLRTL
;
A
#
# COMPACT_ATOMS: atom_id res chain seq x y z
N MET A 1 28.49 30.81 30.46
CA MET A 1 27.96 29.52 30.95
C MET A 1 26.60 29.35 30.29
N ASN A 2 26.46 28.33 29.44
CA ASN A 2 25.23 27.76 28.90
C ASN A 2 25.68 26.55 28.05
N GLN A 3 25.80 25.37 28.66
CA GLN A 3 26.17 24.12 27.97
C GLN A 3 24.91 23.30 27.68
N GLY A 4 24.08 23.79 26.76
CA GLY A 4 22.94 23.05 26.20
C GLY A 4 22.86 23.26 24.69
N GLY A 5 22.40 22.22 23.97
CA GLY A 5 22.21 22.22 22.52
C GLY A 5 21.38 23.42 22.00
N PRO A 6 21.39 23.70 20.69
CA PRO A 6 20.70 24.85 20.11
C PRO A 6 19.20 24.90 20.44
N ALA A 7 18.52 23.75 20.58
CA ALA A 7 17.12 23.64 20.97
C ALA A 7 16.82 24.23 22.36
N TRP A 8 17.61 23.87 23.36
CA TRP A 8 17.48 24.37 24.75
C TRP A 8 17.70 25.88 24.85
N ARG A 9 18.64 26.43 24.07
CA ARG A 9 18.86 27.88 23.98
C ARG A 9 17.67 28.61 23.33
N THR A 10 17.07 28.02 22.31
CA THR A 10 15.87 28.59 21.68
C THR A 10 14.68 28.58 22.64
N LEU A 11 14.53 27.54 23.48
CA LEU A 11 13.51 27.45 24.53
C LEU A 11 13.84 28.27 25.79
N GLY A 12 15.09 28.64 26.00
CA GLY A 12 15.53 29.48 27.13
C GLY A 12 15.56 28.75 28.47
N ILE A 13 15.71 27.43 28.45
CA ILE A 13 15.80 26.57 29.64
C ILE A 13 17.06 25.69 29.55
N GLU A 14 17.53 25.17 30.68
CA GLU A 14 18.62 24.19 30.70
C GLU A 14 18.12 22.79 30.26
N PRO A 15 18.99 21.91 29.73
CA PRO A 15 18.62 20.54 29.38
C PRO A 15 18.02 19.80 30.58
N THR A 16 16.85 19.19 30.39
CA THR A 16 16.10 18.48 31.42
C THR A 16 15.24 17.39 30.80
N ASP A 17 14.97 16.34 31.55
CA ASP A 17 14.03 15.27 31.27
C ASP A 17 12.56 15.64 31.65
N ASP A 18 12.33 16.73 32.39
CA ASP A 18 11.00 17.18 32.78
C ASP A 18 10.22 17.76 31.58
N THR A 19 9.43 16.88 30.97
CA THR A 19 8.51 17.22 29.86
C THR A 19 7.53 18.36 30.18
N ARG A 20 7.17 18.58 31.46
CA ARG A 20 6.28 19.68 31.86
C ARG A 20 7.01 21.01 31.83
N ALA A 21 8.27 21.06 32.24
CA ALA A 21 9.11 22.25 32.14
C ALA A 21 9.31 22.68 30.68
N ILE A 22 9.57 21.73 29.77
CA ILE A 22 9.74 21.97 28.33
C ILE A 22 8.46 22.54 27.71
N ARG A 23 7.30 21.95 28.00
CA ARG A 23 6.00 22.43 27.53
C ARG A 23 5.66 23.82 28.05
N ARG A 24 6.02 24.12 29.31
CA ARG A 24 5.81 25.45 29.91
C ARG A 24 6.67 26.51 29.22
N ALA A 25 7.94 26.20 28.93
CA ALA A 25 8.85 27.11 28.22
C ALA A 25 8.39 27.39 26.78
N TYR A 26 7.95 26.35 26.07
CA TYR A 26 7.36 26.49 24.74
C TYR A 26 6.11 27.37 24.75
N ALA A 27 5.17 27.13 25.66
CA ALA A 27 3.95 27.93 25.77
C ALA A 27 4.22 29.40 26.11
N ALA A 28 5.23 29.67 26.94
CA ALA A 28 5.65 31.03 27.26
C ALA A 28 6.23 31.77 26.04
N LYS A 29 7.02 31.08 25.20
CA LYS A 29 7.60 31.66 23.98
C LYS A 29 6.59 31.79 22.85
N LEU A 30 5.68 30.84 22.72
CA LEU A 30 4.63 30.87 21.70
C LEU A 30 3.71 32.09 21.88
N LYS A 31 3.39 32.45 23.14
CA LYS A 31 2.61 33.66 23.45
C LYS A 31 3.27 34.97 23.02
N ALA A 32 4.59 34.96 22.78
CA ALA A 32 5.34 36.12 22.32
C ALA A 32 5.48 36.18 20.78
N ILE A 33 5.05 35.15 20.04
CA ILE A 33 5.13 35.09 18.58
C ILE A 33 3.77 35.38 17.98
N ASP A 34 3.72 36.37 17.11
CA ASP A 34 2.58 36.64 16.23
C ASP A 34 2.73 35.77 14.96
N VAL A 35 2.01 34.65 14.94
CA VAL A 35 2.15 33.57 13.94
C VAL A 35 1.81 34.04 12.53
N ASP A 36 0.91 35.02 12.38
CA ASP A 36 0.51 35.55 11.08
C ASP A 36 1.59 36.49 10.50
N ARG A 37 2.40 37.09 11.36
CA ARG A 37 3.40 38.09 10.99
C ARG A 37 4.82 37.52 10.90
N ASP A 38 5.13 36.47 11.66
CA ASP A 38 6.42 35.80 11.66
C ASP A 38 6.29 34.26 11.71
N PRO A 39 5.88 33.63 10.60
CA PRO A 39 5.74 32.18 10.53
C PRO A 39 7.07 31.45 10.68
N GLN A 40 8.20 32.08 10.36
CA GLN A 40 9.53 31.47 10.49
C GLN A 40 9.96 31.38 11.96
N ALA A 41 9.65 32.39 12.78
CA ALA A 41 9.86 32.31 14.22
C ALA A 41 9.03 31.20 14.88
N PHE A 42 7.80 30.98 14.40
CA PHE A 42 6.95 29.88 14.86
C PHE A 42 7.53 28.51 14.48
N ILE A 43 7.96 28.33 13.21
CA ILE A 43 8.60 27.09 12.74
C ILE A 43 9.86 26.78 13.56
N ALA A 44 10.74 27.76 13.75
CA ALA A 44 11.97 27.58 14.52
C ALA A 44 11.71 27.26 16.00
N LEU A 45 10.65 27.83 16.59
CA LEU A 45 10.25 27.50 17.96
C LEU A 45 9.69 26.07 18.06
N ARG A 46 8.95 25.64 17.04
CA ARG A 46 8.37 24.28 16.96
C ARG A 46 9.46 23.22 16.80
N GLU A 47 10.40 23.43 15.90
CA GLU A 47 11.56 22.53 15.70
C GLU A 47 12.40 22.40 16.97
N ALA A 48 12.66 23.52 17.66
CA ALA A 48 13.39 23.50 18.93
C ALA A 48 12.65 22.75 20.05
N PHE A 49 11.32 22.80 20.06
CA PHE A 49 10.50 22.06 21.02
C PHE A 49 10.53 20.55 20.78
N GLU A 50 10.39 20.13 19.52
CA GLU A 50 10.44 18.71 19.13
C GLU A 50 11.84 18.12 19.40
N GLN A 51 12.89 18.86 19.06
CA GLN A 51 14.26 18.45 19.36
C GLN A 51 14.51 18.33 20.88
N ALA A 52 14.04 19.28 21.69
CA ALA A 52 14.17 19.22 23.14
C ALA A 52 13.39 18.06 23.77
N GLN A 53 12.21 17.70 23.25
CA GLN A 53 11.48 16.52 23.73
C GLN A 53 12.20 15.21 23.42
N ASN A 54 12.78 15.08 22.23
CA ASN A 54 13.56 13.91 21.88
C ASN A 54 14.82 13.81 22.74
N GLU A 55 15.57 14.91 22.92
CA GLU A 55 16.75 14.94 23.80
C GLU A 55 16.38 14.64 25.27
N ALA A 56 15.22 15.10 25.76
CA ALA A 56 14.71 14.77 27.10
C ALA A 56 14.38 13.29 27.27
N GLN A 57 13.86 12.63 26.24
CA GLN A 57 13.63 11.19 26.26
C GLN A 57 14.95 10.43 26.36
N TRP A 58 15.98 10.84 25.61
CA TRP A 58 17.32 10.25 25.70
C TRP A 58 17.95 10.45 27.09
N LEU A 59 17.84 11.65 27.69
CA LEU A 59 18.34 11.91 29.05
C LEU A 59 17.64 11.03 30.11
N ARG A 60 16.34 10.75 29.92
CA ARG A 60 15.61 9.84 30.79
C ARG A 60 16.08 8.40 30.63
N TYR A 61 16.34 7.96 29.39
CA TYR A 61 16.90 6.63 29.14
C TYR A 61 18.30 6.48 29.73
N GLU A 62 19.17 7.49 29.63
CA GLU A 62 20.51 7.47 30.24
C GLU A 62 20.44 7.40 31.77
N GLN A 63 19.51 8.13 32.41
CA GLN A 63 19.28 8.03 33.85
C GLN A 63 18.73 6.66 34.28
N GLU A 64 17.80 6.08 33.50
CA GLU A 64 17.27 4.74 33.76
C GLU A 64 18.35 3.65 33.58
N GLU A 65 19.27 3.79 32.61
CA GLU A 65 20.45 2.90 32.44
C GLU A 65 21.49 3.06 33.57
N ASP A 66 21.77 4.30 34.01
CA ASP A 66 22.69 4.57 35.12
C ASP A 66 22.13 4.04 36.45
N GLU A 67 20.82 4.18 36.68
CA GLU A 67 20.12 3.63 37.86
C GLU A 67 20.08 2.09 37.85
N GLU A 68 19.89 1.45 36.69
CA GLU A 68 20.00 -0.02 36.55
C GLU A 68 21.43 -0.51 36.78
N ALA A 69 22.44 0.20 36.27
CA ALA A 69 23.85 -0.13 36.48
C ALA A 69 24.30 0.05 37.94
N GLU A 70 23.74 1.03 38.65
CA GLU A 70 24.02 1.27 40.07
C GLU A 70 23.27 0.27 40.98
N ALA A 71 22.05 -0.14 40.59
CA ALA A 71 21.28 -1.21 41.26
C ALA A 71 21.93 -2.60 41.11
N GLU A 72 22.61 -2.88 40.00
CA GLU A 72 23.33 -4.14 39.78
C GLU A 72 24.62 -4.25 40.62
N ASN A 73 25.15 -3.13 41.12
CA ASN A 73 26.38 -3.05 41.93
C ASN A 73 26.15 -2.80 43.44
N ALA A 74 24.90 -2.74 43.91
CA ALA A 74 24.59 -2.51 45.31
C ALA A 74 24.63 -3.81 46.16
N PRO A 75 25.29 -3.85 47.33
CA PRO A 75 25.24 -5.02 48.21
C PRO A 75 23.86 -5.13 48.88
N ALA A 76 23.27 -6.33 48.82
CA ALA A 76 21.98 -6.61 49.42
C ALA A 76 22.00 -6.56 50.97
N GLU A 77 21.36 -5.56 51.56
CA GLU A 77 20.92 -5.60 52.96
C GLU A 77 19.41 -5.48 53.10
N ALA A 78 18.90 -6.22 54.07
CA ALA A 78 17.51 -6.54 54.27
C ALA A 78 16.79 -5.56 55.22
N GLY A 79 15.60 -5.12 54.80
CA GLY A 79 14.39 -5.18 55.62
C GLY A 79 13.89 -3.93 56.36
N ARG A 80 12.57 -3.69 56.14
CA ARG A 80 11.51 -3.19 57.08
C ARG A 80 11.11 -1.69 57.00
N PRO A 81 9.87 -1.33 57.43
CA PRO A 81 8.62 -1.48 56.70
C PRO A 81 7.83 -0.16 56.53
N GLU A 82 6.81 -0.22 55.67
CA GLU A 82 5.69 0.72 55.45
C GLU A 82 5.15 1.40 56.73
N GLN A 83 5.10 2.74 56.74
CA GLN A 83 4.30 3.53 57.67
C GLN A 83 3.15 4.20 56.92
N ALA A 84 1.93 4.00 57.41
CA ALA A 84 0.71 4.65 56.92
C ALA A 84 0.68 6.14 57.34
N PRO A 85 0.15 7.07 56.51
CA PRO A 85 0.02 8.46 56.91
C PRO A 85 -1.20 8.70 57.80
N SER A 86 -0.99 9.40 58.91
CA SER A 86 -2.01 9.97 59.79
C SER A 86 -2.57 11.29 59.23
N GLU A 87 -3.89 11.43 59.21
CA GLU A 87 -4.61 12.69 58.98
C GLU A 87 -4.34 13.72 60.10
N PRO A 88 -4.30 15.03 59.78
CA PRO A 88 -4.49 16.07 60.78
C PRO A 88 -5.89 16.70 60.73
N GLU A 89 -6.38 16.89 61.95
CA GLU A 89 -7.64 17.42 62.45
C GLU A 89 -8.02 18.83 61.95
N ASP A 90 -9.34 19.02 61.76
CA ASP A 90 -10.02 20.31 61.62
C ASP A 90 -9.95 21.14 62.92
N ASP A 91 -9.76 22.46 62.80
CA ASP A 91 -10.08 23.44 63.84
C ASP A 91 -10.93 24.57 63.22
N PRO A 92 -12.17 24.82 63.71
CA PRO A 92 -13.06 25.84 63.18
C PRO A 92 -13.05 27.11 64.04
N ASP A 93 -13.31 28.23 63.37
CA ASP A 93 -13.80 29.53 63.87
C ASP A 93 -12.83 30.68 63.60
N GLU A 94 -13.20 31.58 62.69
CA GLU A 94 -13.12 33.03 62.95
C GLU A 94 -13.84 33.90 61.86
N TRP A 95 -15.02 34.42 62.25
CA TRP A 95 -15.76 35.63 61.79
C TRP A 95 -16.30 35.68 60.34
N GLY A 96 -17.51 36.14 60.02
CA GLY A 96 -18.52 36.92 60.73
C GLY A 96 -19.27 37.80 59.71
N ASP A 97 -20.61 37.81 59.77
CA ASP A 97 -21.58 38.78 59.21
C ASP A 97 -21.85 38.85 57.67
N GLU A 98 -23.06 38.42 57.29
CA GLU A 98 -23.81 38.75 56.06
C GLU A 98 -24.33 40.22 56.07
N PRO A 99 -24.91 40.82 54.98
CA PRO A 99 -25.38 40.20 53.71
C PRO A 99 -25.04 40.98 52.43
N GLY A 100 -24.81 40.25 51.33
CA GLY A 100 -24.72 40.85 50.00
C GLY A 100 -24.43 39.84 48.90
N SER A 101 -25.37 38.92 48.64
CA SER A 101 -25.48 38.10 47.42
C SER A 101 -24.16 37.74 46.72
N GLU A 102 -23.35 36.91 47.35
CA GLU A 102 -22.36 36.13 46.61
C GLU A 102 -22.94 34.73 46.41
N ILE A 103 -23.00 34.32 45.15
CA ILE A 103 -23.33 32.96 44.76
C ILE A 103 -22.26 32.07 45.39
N ASN A 104 -22.66 31.24 46.36
CA ASN A 104 -21.77 30.28 46.97
C ASN A 104 -21.50 29.13 45.98
N PHE A 105 -20.33 29.14 45.34
CA PHE A 105 -19.89 28.09 44.42
C PHE A 105 -19.65 26.74 45.13
N ASP A 106 -19.41 26.73 46.45
CA ASP A 106 -19.16 25.50 47.22
C ASP A 106 -20.45 24.70 47.48
N ALA A 107 -21.63 25.29 47.22
CA ALA A 107 -22.90 24.57 47.33
C ALA A 107 -23.13 23.58 46.19
N TRP A 108 -22.41 23.72 45.06
CA TRP A 108 -22.57 22.84 43.89
C TRP A 108 -21.84 21.51 44.04
N GLU A 109 -20.83 21.47 44.92
CA GLU A 109 -20.03 20.26 45.20
C GLU A 109 -20.74 19.27 46.15
N ARG A 110 -21.85 19.68 46.78
CA ARG A 110 -22.61 18.82 47.72
C ARG A 110 -23.96 18.35 47.20
N ASP A 111 -24.26 18.56 45.92
CA ASP A 111 -25.39 17.88 45.29
C ASP A 111 -24.97 16.42 45.00
N PRO A 112 -25.60 15.40 45.63
CA PRO A 112 -25.30 14.01 45.33
C PRO A 112 -25.54 13.66 43.85
N LEU A 113 -26.39 14.41 43.14
CA LEU A 113 -26.56 14.30 41.69
C LEU A 113 -25.35 14.88 40.92
N ALA A 114 -24.74 15.96 41.42
CA ALA A 114 -23.53 16.52 40.83
C ALA A 114 -22.31 15.62 41.03
N ALA A 115 -22.21 14.93 42.17
CA ALA A 115 -21.19 13.90 42.39
C ALA A 115 -21.40 12.69 41.46
N GLU A 116 -22.64 12.25 41.24
CA GLU A 116 -22.96 11.16 40.31
C GLU A 116 -22.66 11.55 38.83
N ILE A 117 -22.83 12.83 38.47
CA ILE A 117 -22.46 13.38 37.16
C ILE A 117 -20.94 13.59 37.03
N ALA A 118 -20.24 13.95 38.09
CA ALA A 118 -18.79 14.19 38.08
C ALA A 118 -17.96 12.89 38.04
N PHE A 119 -18.50 11.78 38.56
CA PHE A 119 -17.89 10.45 38.48
C PHE A 119 -18.37 9.62 37.28
N ALA A 120 -19.41 10.06 36.57
CA ALA A 120 -19.72 9.50 35.25
C ALA A 120 -18.58 9.89 34.29
N PRO A 121 -18.00 8.95 33.52
CA PRO A 121 -17.03 9.31 32.49
C PRO A 121 -17.67 10.36 31.58
N PRO A 122 -16.99 11.48 31.27
CA PRO A 122 -17.57 12.53 30.47
C PRO A 122 -18.00 11.92 29.13
N ALA A 123 -19.30 11.88 28.87
CA ALA A 123 -19.78 11.54 27.55
C ALA A 123 -19.11 12.53 26.58
N PRO A 124 -18.41 12.04 25.53
CA PRO A 124 -17.61 12.91 24.68
C PRO A 124 -18.50 14.02 24.14
N ASN A 125 -18.13 15.28 24.41
CA ASN A 125 -18.85 16.43 23.91
C ASN A 125 -18.91 16.33 22.38
N PRO A 126 -20.11 16.23 21.76
CA PRO A 126 -20.23 16.01 20.32
C PRO A 126 -19.65 17.16 19.47
N TRP A 127 -19.32 18.29 20.11
CA TRP A 127 -18.72 19.48 19.50
C TRP A 127 -17.28 19.75 19.95
N ALA A 128 -16.66 18.89 20.78
CA ALA A 128 -15.24 19.02 21.09
C ALA A 128 -14.41 18.71 19.82
N PRO A 129 -13.27 19.41 19.62
CA PRO A 129 -12.35 19.06 18.54
C PRO A 129 -11.90 17.60 18.71
N PRO A 130 -11.85 16.80 17.63
CA PRO A 130 -11.41 15.40 17.70
C PRO A 130 -10.02 15.30 18.32
N THR A 131 -9.87 14.44 19.30
CA THR A 131 -8.56 14.06 19.84
C THR A 131 -7.92 12.99 18.95
N PRO A 132 -6.58 12.79 19.02
CA PRO A 132 -5.94 11.69 18.31
C PRO A 132 -6.52 10.30 18.66
N GLU A 133 -6.95 10.14 19.91
CA GLU A 133 -7.58 8.93 20.44
C GLU A 133 -8.96 8.68 19.78
N ASP A 134 -9.73 9.73 19.48
CA ASP A 134 -11.05 9.60 18.83
C ASP A 134 -10.98 8.99 17.43
N TYR A 135 -9.96 9.35 16.62
CA TYR A 135 -9.77 8.73 15.31
C TYR A 135 -9.26 7.31 15.44
N ASP A 136 -8.31 7.03 16.34
CA ASP A 136 -7.77 5.67 16.47
C ASP A 136 -8.88 4.70 16.92
N ASP A 137 -9.78 5.15 17.77
CA ASP A 137 -10.95 4.40 18.21
C ASP A 137 -11.97 4.20 17.10
N HIS A 138 -12.29 5.25 16.33
CA HIS A 138 -13.22 5.11 15.20
C HIS A 138 -12.63 4.31 14.04
N ALA A 139 -11.33 4.42 13.77
CA ALA A 139 -10.62 3.62 12.77
C ALA A 139 -10.60 2.15 13.18
N ARG A 140 -10.32 1.85 14.45
CA ARG A 140 -10.34 0.49 14.99
C ARG A 140 -11.75 -0.11 14.98
N ALA A 141 -12.75 0.66 15.38
CA ALA A 141 -14.16 0.25 15.35
C ALA A 141 -14.61 -0.06 13.91
N LEU A 142 -14.27 0.82 12.95
CA LEU A 142 -14.58 0.62 11.55
C LEU A 142 -13.87 -0.60 10.96
N ALA A 143 -12.58 -0.79 11.27
CA ALA A 143 -11.83 -1.95 10.82
C ALA A 143 -12.39 -3.26 11.41
N GLY A 144 -12.77 -3.26 12.70
CA GLY A 144 -13.43 -4.39 13.35
C GLY A 144 -14.76 -4.75 12.70
N LEU A 145 -15.53 -3.74 12.27
CA LEU A 145 -16.78 -3.94 11.55
C LEU A 145 -16.55 -4.52 10.15
N LEU A 146 -15.55 -4.00 9.42
CA LEU A 146 -15.25 -4.43 8.05
C LEU A 146 -14.54 -5.78 7.94
N LEU A 147 -13.78 -6.19 8.95
CA LEU A 147 -12.98 -7.42 8.95
C LEU A 147 -13.56 -8.49 9.91
N GLY A 148 -14.77 -8.28 10.43
CA GLY A 148 -15.46 -9.23 11.30
C GLY A 148 -15.96 -10.47 10.56
N GLU A 149 -16.49 -11.45 11.30
CA GLU A 149 -16.99 -12.73 10.76
C GLU A 149 -18.12 -12.58 9.71
N HIS A 150 -18.75 -11.41 9.62
CA HIS A 150 -19.84 -11.11 8.70
C HIS A 150 -19.38 -10.48 7.37
N ALA A 151 -18.07 -10.28 7.17
CA ALA A 151 -17.50 -9.57 6.02
C ALA A 151 -17.76 -10.22 4.64
N GLU A 152 -18.19 -11.49 4.59
CA GLU A 152 -18.57 -12.17 3.34
C GLU A 152 -20.04 -11.89 2.91
N GLN A 153 -20.83 -11.23 3.76
CA GLN A 153 -22.25 -10.96 3.53
C GLN A 153 -22.48 -9.49 3.09
N TRP A 154 -23.72 -9.14 2.75
CA TRP A 154 -24.09 -7.74 2.57
C TRP A 154 -24.40 -7.10 3.93
N PRO A 155 -23.95 -5.86 4.19
CA PRO A 155 -24.20 -5.20 5.46
C PRO A 155 -25.69 -4.91 5.62
N SER A 156 -26.17 -5.04 6.85
CA SER A 156 -27.50 -4.56 7.24
C SER A 156 -27.57 -3.02 7.18
N PRO A 157 -28.78 -2.44 7.17
CA PRO A 157 -28.94 -0.98 7.24
C PRO A 157 -28.28 -0.36 8.46
N GLU A 158 -28.32 -1.03 9.61
CA GLU A 158 -27.71 -0.57 10.87
C GLU A 158 -26.18 -0.61 10.79
N GLU A 159 -25.60 -1.69 10.26
CA GLU A 159 -24.14 -1.77 10.04
C GLU A 159 -23.67 -0.73 9.01
N THR A 160 -24.44 -0.50 7.95
CA THR A 160 -24.15 0.54 6.96
C THR A 160 -24.13 1.93 7.59
N GLU A 161 -25.11 2.23 8.45
CA GLU A 161 -25.17 3.50 9.18
C GLU A 161 -23.97 3.65 10.13
N ALA A 162 -23.61 2.59 10.86
CA ALA A 162 -22.44 2.58 11.74
C ALA A 162 -21.12 2.80 10.97
N MET A 163 -20.93 2.12 9.83
CA MET A 163 -19.76 2.30 8.95
C MET A 163 -19.62 3.75 8.52
N LEU A 164 -20.69 4.35 8.03
CA LEU A 164 -20.70 5.73 7.55
C LEU A 164 -20.50 6.73 8.71
N ALA A 165 -21.04 6.44 9.90
CA ALA A 165 -20.84 7.27 11.09
C ALA A 165 -19.36 7.30 11.52
N HIS A 166 -18.68 6.15 11.56
CA HIS A 166 -17.25 6.08 11.86
C HIS A 166 -16.41 6.81 10.81
N TRP A 167 -16.69 6.58 9.53
CA TRP A 167 -16.01 7.29 8.44
C TRP A 167 -16.16 8.82 8.53
N GLN A 168 -17.37 9.31 8.84
CA GLN A 168 -17.62 10.74 9.02
C GLN A 168 -16.91 11.35 10.23
N ARG A 169 -16.61 10.56 11.25
CA ARG A 169 -15.82 11.03 12.40
C ARG A 169 -14.34 11.11 12.06
N ILE A 170 -13.82 10.08 11.38
CA ILE A 170 -12.43 10.01 10.92
C ILE A 170 -12.08 11.19 9.99
N THR A 171 -12.93 11.47 9.00
CA THR A 171 -12.68 12.56 8.03
C THR A 171 -12.67 13.97 8.63
N ARG A 172 -13.18 14.14 9.86
CA ARG A 172 -13.17 15.42 10.57
C ARG A 172 -11.96 15.59 11.48
N ASP A 173 -11.10 14.58 11.63
CA ASP A 173 -9.87 14.68 12.41
C ASP A 173 -8.93 15.73 11.77
N PRO A 174 -8.42 16.71 12.54
CA PRO A 174 -7.49 17.72 12.03
C PRO A 174 -6.23 17.15 11.36
N ARG A 175 -5.76 15.97 11.76
CA ARG A 175 -4.59 15.28 11.17
C ARG A 175 -4.82 14.88 9.72
N MET A 176 -6.07 14.77 9.26
CA MET A 176 -6.38 14.58 7.83
C MET A 176 -5.91 15.76 6.95
N GLN A 177 -5.48 16.88 7.54
CA GLN A 177 -4.85 18.00 6.84
C GLN A 177 -3.32 17.87 6.77
N GLU A 178 -2.73 16.96 7.54
CA GLU A 178 -1.29 16.69 7.53
C GLU A 178 -0.95 15.75 6.37
N MET A 179 -0.01 16.15 5.51
CA MET A 179 0.26 15.46 4.24
C MET A 179 0.70 14.00 4.41
N SER A 180 1.52 13.69 5.42
CA SER A 180 1.97 12.32 5.71
C SER A 180 0.82 11.46 6.23
N PHE A 181 0.08 11.96 7.21
CA PHE A 181 -1.06 11.25 7.80
C PHE A 181 -2.16 10.99 6.77
N TYR A 182 -2.45 11.97 5.89
CA TYR A 182 -3.39 11.81 4.79
C TYR A 182 -2.98 10.68 3.83
N GLY A 183 -1.69 10.59 3.48
CA GLY A 183 -1.16 9.53 2.62
C GLY A 183 -1.18 8.14 3.29
N ASP A 184 -0.90 8.07 4.59
CA ASP A 184 -0.98 6.82 5.35
C ASP A 184 -2.43 6.35 5.49
N ALA A 185 -3.35 7.26 5.81
CA ALA A 185 -4.78 7.00 5.86
C ALA A 185 -5.32 6.57 4.49
N GLU A 186 -4.92 7.23 3.41
CA GLU A 186 -5.31 6.89 2.04
C GLU A 186 -4.97 5.43 1.70
N ASN A 187 -3.72 5.02 1.94
CA ASN A 187 -3.27 3.66 1.65
C ASN A 187 -3.96 2.63 2.54
N TRP A 188 -4.14 2.95 3.83
CA TRP A 188 -4.82 2.07 4.79
C TRP A 188 -6.29 1.85 4.41
N PHE A 189 -7.03 2.91 4.10
CA PHE A 189 -8.43 2.81 3.69
C PHE A 189 -8.60 2.06 2.37
N ALA A 190 -7.69 2.26 1.42
CA ALA A 190 -7.73 1.53 0.15
C ALA A 190 -7.58 0.01 0.38
N ASP A 191 -6.63 -0.41 1.22
CA ASP A 191 -6.42 -1.82 1.57
C ASP A 191 -7.59 -2.39 2.37
N LEU A 192 -8.06 -1.66 3.38
CA LEU A 192 -9.18 -2.06 4.23
C LEU A 192 -10.46 -2.30 3.42
N ILE A 193 -10.81 -1.37 2.52
CA ILE A 193 -11.98 -1.50 1.66
C ILE A 193 -11.81 -2.67 0.69
N ALA A 194 -10.64 -2.81 0.06
CA ALA A 194 -10.38 -3.87 -0.92
C ALA A 194 -10.51 -5.28 -0.31
N ARG A 195 -10.08 -5.46 0.95
CA ARG A 195 -10.17 -6.75 1.66
C ARG A 195 -11.58 -7.10 2.11
N ALA A 196 -12.39 -6.09 2.42
CA ALA A 196 -13.73 -6.26 2.95
C ALA A 196 -14.83 -6.24 1.88
N VAL A 197 -14.51 -6.33 0.58
CA VAL A 197 -15.52 -6.44 -0.49
C VAL A 197 -16.21 -7.82 -0.41
N PRO A 198 -17.56 -7.89 -0.49
CA PRO A 198 -18.50 -6.81 -0.83
C PRO A 198 -19.04 -6.01 0.35
N PHE A 199 -18.75 -6.41 1.60
CA PHE A 199 -19.29 -5.78 2.80
C PHE A 199 -18.93 -4.28 2.90
N SER A 200 -17.76 -3.87 2.38
CA SER A 200 -17.28 -2.49 2.33
C SER A 200 -17.92 -1.60 1.25
N ASP A 201 -18.76 -2.13 0.36
CA ASP A 201 -19.35 -1.40 -0.76
C ASP A 201 -20.00 -0.05 -0.37
N PRO A 202 -20.72 0.10 0.78
CA PRO A 202 -21.30 1.38 1.17
C PRO A 202 -20.30 2.51 1.39
N LEU A 203 -19.03 2.19 1.67
CA LEU A 203 -17.97 3.18 1.88
C LEU A 203 -17.24 3.57 0.60
N VAL A 204 -17.28 2.70 -0.43
CA VAL A 204 -16.50 2.86 -1.65
C VAL A 204 -16.69 4.24 -2.29
N ALA A 205 -17.92 4.75 -2.34
CA ALA A 205 -18.21 6.08 -2.87
C ALA A 205 -17.59 7.20 -2.02
N SER A 206 -17.97 7.25 -0.75
CA SER A 206 -17.59 8.32 0.18
C SER A 206 -16.08 8.43 0.38
N VAL A 207 -15.39 7.29 0.40
CA VAL A 207 -13.94 7.24 0.61
C VAL A 207 -13.20 7.59 -0.69
N ALA A 208 -13.60 7.03 -1.83
CA ALA A 208 -12.97 7.34 -3.11
C ALA A 208 -13.12 8.82 -3.49
N ASP A 209 -14.28 9.43 -3.18
CA ASP A 209 -14.52 10.85 -3.44
C ASP A 209 -13.67 11.75 -2.51
N HIS A 210 -13.51 11.37 -1.25
CA HIS A 210 -12.71 12.14 -0.28
C HIS A 210 -11.22 12.17 -0.64
N PHE A 211 -10.66 11.02 -1.04
CA PHE A 211 -9.26 10.92 -1.47
C PHE A 211 -9.04 11.31 -2.94
N GLY A 212 -10.12 11.62 -3.67
CA GLY A 212 -10.02 12.00 -5.08
C GLY A 212 -9.56 10.88 -6.00
N TRP A 213 -9.72 9.61 -5.64
CA TRP A 213 -9.22 8.47 -6.42
C TRP A 213 -9.77 8.38 -7.83
N MET A 214 -10.97 8.94 -8.05
CA MET A 214 -11.61 8.98 -9.36
C MET A 214 -10.93 9.94 -10.34
N SER A 215 -10.23 10.98 -9.85
CA SER A 215 -9.49 11.93 -10.72
C SER A 215 -8.11 11.40 -11.10
N ALA A 216 -7.49 10.59 -10.23
CA ALA A 216 -6.21 9.91 -10.47
C ALA A 216 -6.35 8.52 -11.14
N ALA A 217 -7.56 8.15 -11.57
CA ALA A 217 -7.84 6.85 -12.15
C ALA A 217 -7.04 6.62 -13.46
N GLY A 218 -6.18 5.60 -13.48
CA GLY A 218 -5.36 5.24 -14.64
C GLY A 218 -3.97 5.88 -14.66
N GLU A 219 -3.54 6.51 -13.57
CA GLU A 219 -2.16 6.96 -13.38
C GLU A 219 -1.23 5.78 -12.99
N ILE A 220 0.00 5.79 -13.53
CA ILE A 220 0.99 4.69 -13.38
C ILE A 220 1.48 4.54 -11.93
N SER A 221 1.37 5.59 -11.11
CA SER A 221 1.77 5.62 -9.70
C SER A 221 0.67 5.16 -8.72
N GLN A 222 -0.50 4.75 -9.21
CA GLN A 222 -1.62 4.36 -8.35
C GLN A 222 -1.34 3.02 -7.65
N SER A 223 -1.54 2.99 -6.33
CA SER A 223 -1.45 1.75 -5.54
C SER A 223 -2.44 0.69 -6.06
N PRO A 224 -2.08 -0.61 -6.10
CA PRO A 224 -2.98 -1.68 -6.53
C PRO A 224 -4.31 -1.72 -5.77
N ALA A 225 -4.31 -1.40 -4.46
CA ALA A 225 -5.52 -1.35 -3.65
C ALA A 225 -6.44 -0.21 -4.10
N ILE A 226 -5.88 0.98 -4.35
CA ILE A 226 -6.64 2.13 -4.86
C ILE A 226 -7.21 1.80 -6.25
N ALA A 227 -6.41 1.22 -7.15
CA ALA A 227 -6.86 0.82 -8.49
C ALA A 227 -8.01 -0.22 -8.43
N TYR A 228 -7.97 -1.12 -7.45
CA TYR A 228 -9.06 -2.06 -7.20
C TYR A 228 -10.33 -1.35 -6.73
N VAL A 229 -10.24 -0.44 -5.74
CA VAL A 229 -11.39 0.30 -5.23
C VAL A 229 -12.00 1.22 -6.30
N VAL A 230 -11.18 1.87 -7.13
CA VAL A 230 -11.65 2.68 -8.28
C VAL A 230 -12.44 1.82 -9.27
N ARG A 231 -11.94 0.63 -9.61
CA ARG A 231 -12.67 -0.30 -10.49
C ARG A 231 -13.98 -0.74 -9.85
N ARG A 232 -13.96 -1.04 -8.54
CA ARG A 232 -15.17 -1.39 -7.78
C ARG A 232 -16.18 -0.24 -7.79
N ARG A 233 -15.73 1.00 -7.59
CA ARG A 233 -16.56 2.21 -7.66
C ARG A 233 -17.23 2.35 -9.03
N GLN A 234 -16.46 2.23 -10.12
CA GLN A 234 -16.99 2.29 -11.49
C GLN A 234 -18.03 1.19 -11.76
N SER A 235 -17.81 -0.01 -11.22
CA SER A 235 -18.75 -1.13 -11.31
C SER A 235 -20.07 -0.83 -10.59
N LEU A 236 -20.01 -0.31 -9.35
CA LEU A 236 -21.18 0.08 -8.58
C LEU A 236 -21.94 1.24 -9.24
N ASP A 237 -21.24 2.26 -9.74
CA ASP A 237 -21.84 3.36 -10.48
C ASP A 237 -22.55 2.89 -11.75
N PHE A 238 -21.92 1.97 -12.49
CA PHE A 238 -22.55 1.36 -13.66
C PHE A 238 -23.77 0.51 -13.28
N PHE A 239 -23.68 -0.26 -12.19
CA PHE A 239 -24.77 -1.07 -11.66
C PHE A 239 -26.00 -0.23 -11.28
N ASP A 240 -25.80 0.90 -10.61
CA ASP A 240 -26.89 1.81 -10.28
C ASP A 240 -27.43 2.54 -11.51
N ALA A 241 -26.55 3.01 -12.39
CA ALA A 241 -26.94 3.66 -13.63
C ALA A 241 -27.79 2.72 -14.51
N VAL A 242 -27.39 1.47 -14.70
CA VAL A 242 -28.10 0.52 -15.58
C VAL A 242 -29.47 0.13 -15.02
N ARG A 243 -29.64 0.15 -13.70
CA ARG A 243 -30.93 -0.08 -13.02
C ARG A 243 -31.89 1.09 -13.16
N ALA A 244 -31.41 2.31 -13.40
CA ALA A 244 -32.25 3.48 -13.60
C ALA A 244 -33.09 3.38 -14.90
N PRO A 245 -34.39 3.70 -14.89
CA PRO A 245 -35.26 3.63 -16.08
C PRO A 245 -34.81 4.51 -17.25
N THR A 246 -34.02 5.53 -16.98
CA THR A 246 -33.49 6.50 -17.96
C THR A 246 -32.29 5.95 -18.73
N HIS A 247 -31.63 4.89 -18.27
CA HIS A 247 -30.41 4.39 -18.88
C HIS A 247 -30.69 3.61 -20.18
N PRO A 248 -29.91 3.81 -21.26
CA PRO A 248 -30.15 3.16 -22.56
C PRO A 248 -30.16 1.62 -22.53
N LEU A 249 -29.45 1.02 -21.58
CA LEU A 249 -29.36 -0.43 -21.39
C LEU A 249 -30.35 -0.97 -20.35
N HIS A 250 -31.18 -0.13 -19.72
CA HIS A 250 -32.11 -0.54 -18.66
C HIS A 250 -33.05 -1.68 -19.08
N ALA A 251 -33.60 -1.60 -20.30
CA ALA A 251 -34.47 -2.66 -20.82
C ALA A 251 -33.74 -3.99 -21.00
N ALA A 252 -32.45 -3.96 -21.38
CA ALA A 252 -31.64 -5.16 -21.50
C ALA A 252 -31.28 -5.73 -20.12
N TRP A 253 -30.99 -4.87 -19.15
CA TRP A 253 -30.76 -5.27 -17.77
C TRP A 253 -31.96 -5.98 -17.18
N ARG A 254 -33.16 -5.38 -17.29
CA ARG A 254 -34.42 -5.99 -16.84
C ARG A 254 -34.73 -7.33 -17.50
N GLU A 255 -34.31 -7.53 -18.74
CA GLU A 255 -34.48 -8.80 -19.44
C GLU A 255 -33.54 -9.87 -18.89
N LEU A 256 -32.25 -9.54 -18.67
CA LEU A 256 -31.25 -10.49 -18.19
C LEU A 256 -31.39 -10.82 -16.71
N THR A 257 -31.89 -9.91 -15.86
CA THR A 257 -32.10 -10.18 -14.42
C THR A 257 -33.45 -10.82 -14.10
N ARG A 258 -34.32 -11.01 -15.10
CA ARG A 258 -35.64 -11.59 -14.87
C ARG A 258 -35.53 -13.12 -14.77
N PRO A 259 -36.00 -13.75 -13.67
CA PRO A 259 -35.97 -15.19 -13.52
C PRO A 259 -36.53 -15.90 -14.74
N ALA A 260 -35.80 -16.91 -15.23
CA ALA A 260 -36.20 -17.76 -16.32
C ALA A 260 -35.96 -19.24 -15.99
N HIS A 261 -36.60 -20.08 -16.79
CA HIS A 261 -36.52 -21.54 -16.71
C HIS A 261 -36.60 -22.09 -18.14
N GLU A 262 -36.42 -23.39 -18.34
CA GLU A 262 -36.38 -24.04 -19.67
C GLU A 262 -37.52 -23.64 -20.63
N LYS A 263 -38.74 -23.46 -20.13
CA LYS A 263 -39.92 -23.07 -20.95
C LYS A 263 -40.08 -21.56 -21.19
N SER A 264 -39.19 -20.73 -20.64
CA SER A 264 -39.27 -19.27 -20.77
C SER A 264 -38.88 -18.84 -22.19
N ARG A 265 -39.42 -17.69 -22.63
CA ARG A 265 -39.12 -17.11 -23.95
C ARG A 265 -38.42 -15.77 -23.79
N ARG A 266 -37.64 -15.39 -24.80
CA ARG A 266 -37.02 -14.06 -24.92
C ARG A 266 -38.09 -12.97 -24.75
N GLY A 267 -37.80 -11.98 -23.91
CA GLY A 267 -38.64 -10.80 -23.78
C GLY A 267 -38.51 -9.87 -24.98
N TRP A 268 -39.36 -8.84 -25.00
CA TRP A 268 -39.38 -7.86 -26.08
C TRP A 268 -38.35 -6.76 -25.82
N VAL A 269 -37.09 -7.03 -26.18
CA VAL A 269 -35.97 -6.07 -26.09
C VAL A 269 -35.15 -6.10 -27.37
N ARG A 270 -34.54 -4.96 -27.73
CA ARG A 270 -33.64 -4.88 -28.89
C ARG A 270 -32.40 -5.74 -28.64
N GLY A 271 -32.20 -6.82 -29.39
CA GLY A 271 -31.05 -7.73 -29.21
C GLY A 271 -29.67 -7.09 -29.37
N LYS A 272 -29.56 -5.94 -30.04
CA LYS A 272 -28.32 -5.14 -30.03
C LYS A 272 -27.99 -4.62 -28.63
N ARG A 273 -28.99 -4.16 -27.88
CA ARG A 273 -28.84 -3.63 -26.50
C ARG A 273 -28.47 -4.74 -25.52
N VAL A 274 -29.02 -5.95 -25.69
CA VAL A 274 -28.66 -7.11 -24.85
C VAL A 274 -27.22 -7.54 -25.08
N ARG A 275 -26.78 -7.64 -26.34
CA ARG A 275 -25.37 -7.93 -26.67
C ARG A 275 -24.41 -6.83 -26.21
N GLU A 276 -24.81 -5.57 -26.34
CA GLU A 276 -24.05 -4.41 -25.85
C GLU A 276 -23.86 -4.48 -24.34
N LEU A 277 -24.92 -4.79 -23.57
CA LEU A 277 -24.85 -4.96 -22.13
C LEU A 277 -23.94 -6.15 -21.73
N LEU A 278 -24.15 -7.32 -22.33
CA LEU A 278 -23.33 -8.51 -22.06
C LEU A 278 -21.85 -8.28 -22.38
N ALA A 279 -21.53 -7.64 -23.51
CA ALA A 279 -20.16 -7.31 -23.88
C ALA A 279 -19.54 -6.29 -22.92
N THR A 280 -20.29 -5.27 -22.51
CA THR A 280 -19.83 -4.25 -21.56
C THR A 280 -19.51 -4.88 -20.21
N VAL A 281 -20.43 -5.68 -19.66
CA VAL A 281 -20.26 -6.39 -18.38
C VAL A 281 -19.07 -7.33 -18.44
N ARG A 282 -18.98 -8.23 -19.41
CA ARG A 282 -17.89 -9.21 -19.50
C ARG A 282 -16.50 -8.60 -19.69
N THR A 283 -16.43 -7.44 -20.33
CA THR A 283 -15.14 -6.79 -20.64
C THR A 283 -14.68 -5.86 -19.52
N HIS A 284 -15.60 -5.11 -18.91
CA HIS A 284 -15.26 -4.02 -18.00
C HIS A 284 -15.66 -4.30 -16.54
N TYR A 285 -16.73 -5.07 -16.31
CA TYR A 285 -17.35 -5.31 -14.99
C TYR A 285 -17.79 -6.79 -14.81
N PRO A 286 -16.90 -7.77 -14.99
CA PRO A 286 -17.27 -9.18 -15.07
C PRO A 286 -18.02 -9.69 -13.83
N GLU A 287 -17.76 -9.12 -12.66
CA GLU A 287 -18.44 -9.41 -11.41
C GLU A 287 -19.96 -9.14 -11.45
N LEU A 288 -20.43 -8.26 -12.33
CA LEU A 288 -21.85 -7.98 -12.46
C LEU A 288 -22.62 -9.08 -13.21
N GLU A 289 -21.93 -9.98 -13.92
CA GLU A 289 -22.58 -11.09 -14.64
C GLU A 289 -23.31 -12.05 -13.70
N ALA A 290 -22.86 -12.15 -12.44
CA ALA A 290 -23.52 -12.94 -11.40
C ALA A 290 -24.96 -12.47 -11.09
N ASN A 291 -25.32 -11.23 -11.46
CA ASN A 291 -26.68 -10.71 -11.31
C ASN A 291 -27.64 -11.18 -12.42
N PHE A 292 -27.12 -11.78 -13.50
CA PHE A 292 -27.93 -12.24 -14.62
C PHE A 292 -28.43 -13.66 -14.41
N ASP A 293 -29.67 -13.90 -14.84
CA ASP A 293 -30.24 -15.23 -14.92
C ASP A 293 -29.56 -16.01 -16.06
N SER A 294 -28.95 -17.14 -15.73
CA SER A 294 -28.16 -17.94 -16.68
C SER A 294 -28.98 -18.42 -17.89
N TYR A 295 -30.27 -18.79 -17.69
CA TYR A 295 -31.17 -19.17 -18.79
C TYR A 295 -31.46 -17.98 -19.71
N ARG A 296 -31.61 -16.76 -19.17
CA ARG A 296 -31.75 -15.55 -20.00
C ARG A 296 -30.52 -15.28 -20.83
N VAL A 297 -29.32 -15.36 -20.22
CA VAL A 297 -28.06 -15.12 -20.93
C VAL A 297 -27.94 -16.11 -22.10
N GLU A 298 -28.12 -17.41 -21.86
CA GLU A 298 -28.07 -18.46 -22.88
C GLU A 298 -29.06 -18.19 -24.03
N MET A 299 -30.27 -17.73 -23.70
CA MET A 299 -31.24 -17.38 -24.73
C MET A 299 -30.74 -16.28 -25.65
N TRP A 300 -29.93 -15.32 -25.21
CA TRP A 300 -29.48 -14.19 -26.02
C TRP A 300 -28.12 -14.39 -26.69
N GLU A 301 -27.42 -15.47 -26.36
CA GLU A 301 -26.23 -15.91 -27.09
C GLU A 301 -26.61 -16.35 -28.52
N PRO A 302 -25.73 -16.11 -29.51
CA PRO A 302 -25.93 -16.65 -30.84
C PRO A 302 -25.89 -18.18 -30.75
N THR A 303 -27.05 -18.82 -30.88
CA THR A 303 -27.09 -20.26 -31.17
C THR A 303 -26.28 -20.47 -32.44
N SER A 304 -25.17 -21.19 -32.33
CA SER A 304 -24.41 -21.70 -33.46
C SER A 304 -25.33 -22.61 -34.27
N ARG A 305 -26.08 -22.01 -35.21
CA ARG A 305 -27.01 -22.70 -36.11
C ARG A 305 -26.43 -22.71 -37.52
N GLY A 306 -25.98 -23.90 -37.91
CA GLY A 306 -25.74 -24.39 -39.25
C GLY A 306 -25.11 -25.77 -39.07
N GLY A 307 -25.83 -26.88 -39.08
CA GLY A 307 -26.51 -27.43 -40.25
C GLY A 307 -25.66 -28.59 -40.79
N GLY A 308 -26.00 -29.83 -40.41
CA GLY A 308 -25.47 -31.06 -41.03
C GLY A 308 -24.61 -31.95 -40.12
N GLY A 309 -25.10 -33.17 -39.87
CA GLY A 309 -24.28 -34.32 -39.49
C GLY A 309 -23.99 -34.50 -37.99
N TRP A 310 -24.81 -35.32 -37.33
CA TRP A 310 -24.52 -35.93 -36.03
C TRP A 310 -23.18 -36.69 -36.08
N ASN A 311 -22.12 -36.15 -35.46
CA ASN A 311 -20.85 -36.86 -35.27
C ASN A 311 -20.48 -36.89 -33.78
N TRP A 312 -21.08 -37.85 -33.09
CA TRP A 312 -20.82 -38.29 -31.71
C TRP A 312 -19.34 -38.48 -31.32
N THR A 313 -18.44 -38.65 -32.29
CA THR A 313 -17.00 -38.81 -32.07
C THR A 313 -16.32 -37.53 -31.57
N GLY A 314 -16.80 -36.35 -32.00
CA GLY A 314 -16.28 -35.06 -31.53
C GLY A 314 -16.68 -34.76 -30.09
N MET A 315 -17.91 -35.10 -29.69
CA MET A 315 -18.33 -34.99 -28.30
C MET A 315 -17.59 -35.97 -27.41
N ILE A 316 -17.25 -37.18 -27.85
CA ILE A 316 -16.44 -38.11 -27.05
C ILE A 316 -15.03 -37.53 -26.83
N VAL A 317 -14.40 -36.93 -27.84
CA VAL A 317 -13.07 -36.32 -27.66
C VAL A 317 -13.13 -35.08 -26.78
N VAL A 318 -14.15 -34.23 -26.92
CA VAL A 318 -14.33 -33.06 -26.06
C VAL A 318 -14.78 -33.46 -24.65
N TRP A 319 -15.60 -34.49 -24.48
CA TRP A 319 -15.93 -35.04 -23.16
C TRP A 319 -14.75 -35.77 -22.55
N ILE A 320 -13.91 -36.45 -23.31
CA ILE A 320 -12.66 -37.05 -22.83
C ILE A 320 -11.67 -35.94 -22.48
N LEU A 321 -11.55 -34.87 -23.26
CA LEU A 321 -10.70 -33.74 -22.92
C LEU A 321 -11.23 -32.95 -21.73
N ILE A 322 -12.54 -32.73 -21.63
CA ILE A 322 -13.20 -32.10 -20.47
C ILE A 322 -13.14 -33.02 -19.27
N SER A 323 -13.23 -34.35 -19.45
CA SER A 323 -13.08 -35.33 -18.36
C SER A 323 -11.62 -35.54 -17.98
N LEU A 324 -10.67 -35.40 -18.88
CA LEU A 324 -9.22 -35.38 -18.60
C LEU A 324 -8.82 -34.04 -17.97
N LEU A 325 -9.45 -32.93 -18.35
CA LEU A 325 -9.33 -31.63 -17.68
C LEU A 325 -10.01 -31.65 -16.32
N HIS A 326 -11.18 -32.30 -16.17
CA HIS A 326 -11.84 -32.50 -14.89
C HIS A 326 -11.08 -33.50 -14.03
N PHE A 327 -10.47 -34.53 -14.60
CA PHE A 327 -9.62 -35.49 -13.90
C PHE A 327 -8.29 -34.85 -13.50
N ALA A 328 -7.68 -34.01 -14.35
CA ALA A 328 -6.51 -33.22 -13.99
C ALA A 328 -6.85 -32.15 -12.93
N ASN A 329 -8.01 -31.48 -13.02
CA ASN A 329 -8.49 -30.56 -11.99
C ASN A 329 -8.93 -31.29 -10.71
N SER A 330 -9.49 -32.50 -10.79
CA SER A 330 -9.89 -33.27 -9.61
C SER A 330 -8.69 -33.88 -8.91
N GLN A 331 -7.65 -34.29 -9.65
CA GLN A 331 -6.36 -34.66 -9.09
C GLN A 331 -5.66 -33.45 -8.43
N CYS A 332 -5.80 -32.23 -8.98
CA CYS A 332 -5.32 -31.01 -8.31
C CYS A 332 -6.21 -30.52 -7.15
N LYS A 333 -7.48 -30.93 -7.07
CA LYS A 333 -8.40 -30.55 -5.98
C LYS A 333 -8.46 -31.59 -4.86
N GLU A 334 -8.08 -32.85 -5.12
CA GLU A 334 -7.87 -33.88 -4.11
C GLU A 334 -6.47 -33.84 -3.49
N GLN A 335 -5.47 -33.22 -4.14
CA GLN A 335 -4.15 -33.04 -3.53
C GLN A 335 -4.13 -32.01 -2.37
N ASN A 336 -5.22 -31.26 -2.19
CA ASN A 336 -5.48 -30.42 -1.00
C ASN A 336 -6.49 -31.02 -0.01
N ARG A 337 -6.75 -32.33 -0.09
CA ARG A 337 -7.28 -33.09 1.04
C ARG A 337 -6.27 -34.14 1.47
N PHE A 338 -5.22 -33.69 2.14
CA PHE A 338 -4.57 -34.55 3.10
C PHE A 338 -5.64 -34.95 4.12
N ALA A 339 -5.97 -36.25 4.18
CA ALA A 339 -6.45 -36.80 5.44
C ALA A 339 -5.37 -36.47 6.48
N PRO A 340 -5.71 -35.87 7.64
CA PRO A 340 -4.71 -35.61 8.66
C PRO A 340 -4.02 -36.93 8.99
N ILE A 341 -2.70 -36.97 8.78
CA ILE A 341 -1.88 -38.06 9.31
C ILE A 341 -2.06 -37.97 10.83
N PRO A 342 -2.59 -39.00 11.52
CA PRO A 342 -2.70 -38.95 12.96
C PRO A 342 -1.29 -38.82 13.55
N GLY A 343 -0.99 -37.65 14.11
CA GLY A 343 0.29 -37.38 14.78
C GLY A 343 1.34 -36.60 13.99
N VAL A 344 1.02 -35.99 12.85
CA VAL A 344 1.88 -34.96 12.23
C VAL A 344 1.11 -33.64 12.18
N GLU A 345 1.32 -32.80 13.18
CA GLU A 345 0.88 -31.40 13.12
C GLU A 345 1.57 -30.74 11.92
N ALA A 346 0.78 -30.26 10.97
CA ALA A 346 1.31 -29.36 9.94
C ALA A 346 1.93 -28.15 10.66
N PRO A 347 3.10 -27.65 10.23
CA PRO A 347 3.69 -26.48 10.86
C PRO A 347 2.67 -25.34 10.78
N VAL A 348 2.20 -24.90 11.95
CA VAL A 348 1.39 -23.69 12.07
C VAL A 348 2.26 -22.57 11.52
N ILE A 349 1.88 -22.01 10.36
CA ILE A 349 2.55 -20.82 9.85
C ILE A 349 2.06 -19.69 10.75
N PRO A 350 2.91 -19.11 11.62
CA PRO A 350 2.48 -17.99 12.43
C PRO A 350 2.07 -16.84 11.49
N GLU A 351 0.83 -16.37 11.66
CA GLU A 351 0.28 -15.22 10.92
C GLU A 351 1.01 -13.93 11.28
N THR A 352 1.58 -13.87 12.49
CA THR A 352 2.32 -12.74 13.04
C THR A 352 3.83 -12.94 12.90
N LEU A 353 4.56 -11.83 12.84
CA LEU A 353 6.02 -11.83 12.95
C LEU A 353 6.44 -12.31 14.34
N GLY A 354 7.54 -13.06 14.41
CA GLY A 354 8.04 -13.62 15.66
C GLY A 354 9.54 -13.72 15.74
N ASN A 355 10.21 -14.15 14.66
CA ASN A 355 11.66 -14.27 14.62
C ASN A 355 12.21 -13.56 13.39
N GLU A 356 13.01 -12.51 13.62
CA GLU A 356 13.54 -11.64 12.57
C GLU A 356 14.17 -12.40 11.41
N ARG A 357 15.05 -13.37 11.70
CA ARG A 357 15.78 -14.09 10.66
C ARG A 357 14.88 -15.06 9.92
N VAL A 358 14.01 -15.78 10.63
CA VAL A 358 13.08 -16.75 10.02
C VAL A 358 12.04 -16.03 9.16
N ASP A 359 11.50 -14.91 9.62
CA ASP A 359 10.48 -14.16 8.91
C ASP A 359 11.04 -13.49 7.65
N ILE A 360 12.22 -12.87 7.74
CA ILE A 360 12.93 -12.30 6.59
C ILE A 360 13.30 -13.39 5.60
N ASP A 361 13.86 -14.52 6.05
CA ASP A 361 14.27 -15.61 5.15
C ASP A 361 13.06 -16.23 4.43
N ARG A 362 11.95 -16.43 5.14
CA ARG A 362 10.68 -16.88 4.55
C ARG A 362 10.16 -15.89 3.52
N ALA A 363 10.23 -14.58 3.81
CA ALA A 363 9.80 -13.53 2.88
C ALA A 363 10.68 -13.50 1.62
N LEU A 364 12.00 -13.66 1.78
CA LEU A 364 12.93 -13.77 0.65
C LEU A 364 12.66 -15.03 -0.17
N GLU A 365 12.39 -16.18 0.46
CA GLU A 365 12.00 -17.41 -0.22
C GLU A 365 10.69 -17.24 -1.01
N ALA A 366 9.70 -16.52 -0.45
CA ALA A 366 8.44 -16.25 -1.16
C ALA A 366 8.64 -15.34 -2.40
N LEU A 367 9.57 -14.38 -2.35
CA LEU A 367 9.81 -13.41 -3.41
C LEU A 367 10.83 -13.88 -4.46
N TYR A 368 11.85 -14.62 -4.04
CA TYR A 368 13.02 -15.00 -4.83
C TYR A 368 13.27 -16.51 -4.89
N GLU A 369 12.40 -17.33 -4.28
CA GLU A 369 12.57 -18.78 -4.19
C GLU A 369 13.95 -19.13 -3.60
N ARG A 370 14.83 -19.72 -4.41
CA ARG A 370 16.17 -20.16 -3.98
C ARG A 370 17.29 -19.24 -4.46
N ASP A 371 16.95 -18.12 -5.11
CA ASP A 371 17.94 -17.20 -5.68
C ASP A 371 18.51 -16.22 -4.64
N LEU A 372 17.84 -16.07 -3.49
CA LEU A 372 18.21 -15.13 -2.43
C LEU A 372 17.77 -15.65 -1.07
N ASP A 373 18.69 -15.70 -0.12
CA ASP A 373 18.43 -16.03 1.28
C ASP A 373 19.14 -15.02 2.21
N ILE A 374 18.73 -15.00 3.47
CA ILE A 374 19.23 -14.00 4.43
C ILE A 374 20.73 -14.16 4.73
N ALA A 375 21.25 -15.40 4.69
CA ALA A 375 22.66 -15.69 4.95
C ALA A 375 23.57 -15.20 3.81
N MET A 376 23.11 -15.33 2.57
CA MET A 376 23.76 -14.76 1.39
C MET A 376 23.81 -13.24 1.48
N ILE A 377 22.72 -12.60 1.90
CA ILE A 377 22.65 -11.14 2.07
C ILE A 377 23.59 -10.68 3.17
N GLU A 378 23.55 -11.28 4.36
CA GLU A 378 24.43 -10.93 5.48
C GLU A 378 25.92 -10.95 5.08
N ASN A 379 26.32 -11.98 4.34
CA ASN A 379 27.71 -12.15 3.91
C ASN A 379 28.12 -11.17 2.78
N LYS A 380 27.25 -10.98 1.77
CA LYS A 380 27.62 -10.24 0.54
C LYS A 380 27.20 -8.77 0.56
N ASN A 381 26.13 -8.43 1.28
CA ASN A 381 25.57 -7.09 1.37
C ASN A 381 25.04 -6.79 2.80
N PRO A 382 25.94 -6.50 3.75
CA PRO A 382 25.55 -6.22 5.13
C PRO A 382 24.67 -4.97 5.28
N GLU A 383 24.76 -4.01 4.36
CA GLU A 383 23.91 -2.81 4.37
C GLU A 383 22.45 -3.15 4.05
N LEU A 384 22.22 -4.06 3.09
CA LEU A 384 20.88 -4.59 2.82
C LEU A 384 20.37 -5.43 3.99
N TYR A 385 21.24 -6.23 4.62
CA TYR A 385 20.88 -7.00 5.81
C TYR A 385 20.37 -6.09 6.94
N VAL A 386 21.11 -5.02 7.27
CA VAL A 386 20.69 -4.05 8.29
C VAL A 386 19.35 -3.41 7.93
N ALA A 387 19.15 -3.01 6.67
CA ALA A 387 17.89 -2.39 6.25
C ALA A 387 16.69 -3.35 6.36
N LEU A 388 16.89 -4.64 6.05
CA LEU A 388 15.85 -5.66 6.22
C LEU A 388 15.53 -5.88 7.71
N MET A 389 16.56 -5.87 8.57
CA MET A 389 16.37 -5.98 10.02
C MET A 389 15.62 -4.77 10.60
N THR A 390 15.98 -3.55 10.20
CA THR A 390 15.26 -2.33 10.59
C THR A 390 13.80 -2.40 10.14
N TYR A 391 13.57 -2.75 8.87
CA TYR A 391 12.23 -2.87 8.32
C TYR A 391 11.38 -3.93 9.06
N TRP A 392 11.97 -5.08 9.39
CA TRP A 392 11.31 -6.12 10.18
C TRP A 392 10.96 -5.62 11.59
N LYS A 393 11.88 -4.91 12.28
CA LYS A 393 11.63 -4.36 13.62
C LYS A 393 10.44 -3.40 13.60
N ASP A 394 10.39 -2.50 12.62
CA ASP A 394 9.28 -1.57 12.49
C ASP A 394 7.96 -2.30 12.22
N SER A 395 7.96 -3.33 11.36
CA SER A 395 6.80 -4.18 11.10
C SER A 395 6.36 -4.99 12.32
N PHE A 396 7.31 -5.51 13.10
CA PHE A 396 7.04 -6.23 14.33
C PHE A 396 6.37 -5.33 15.37
N LEU A 397 6.84 -4.09 15.53
CA LEU A 397 6.24 -3.10 16.44
C LEU A 397 4.82 -2.71 16.01
N ARG A 398 4.55 -2.63 14.69
CA ARG A 398 3.20 -2.43 14.16
C ARG A 398 2.29 -3.66 14.25
N LYS A 399 2.83 -4.80 14.68
CA LYS A 399 2.14 -6.11 14.69
C LYS A 399 1.66 -6.51 13.30
N ASP A 400 2.45 -6.18 12.26
CA ASP A 400 2.15 -6.56 10.89
C ASP A 400 2.04 -8.10 10.78
N SER A 401 1.12 -8.57 9.94
CA SER A 401 1.14 -9.97 9.53
C SER A 401 2.36 -10.22 8.65
N TRP A 402 2.82 -11.48 8.59
CA TRP A 402 3.95 -11.82 7.72
C TRP A 402 3.67 -11.51 6.24
N VAL A 403 2.41 -11.60 5.81
CA VAL A 403 2.00 -11.24 4.44
C VAL A 403 2.16 -9.74 4.19
N ASN A 404 1.72 -8.89 5.13
CA ASN A 404 1.89 -7.44 5.01
C ASN A 404 3.36 -7.04 5.01
N PHE A 405 4.16 -7.65 5.91
CA PHE A 405 5.61 -7.49 5.95
C PHE A 405 6.26 -7.89 4.61
N THR A 406 5.93 -9.06 4.07
CA THR A 406 6.49 -9.56 2.80
C THR A 406 6.12 -8.64 1.63
N ASN A 407 4.87 -8.17 1.56
CA ASN A 407 4.43 -7.25 0.51
C ASN A 407 5.12 -5.89 0.62
N GLY A 408 5.32 -5.37 1.84
CA GLY A 408 6.01 -4.11 2.05
C GLY A 408 7.53 -4.18 1.87
N MET A 409 8.14 -5.38 1.89
CA MET A 409 9.55 -5.56 1.47
C MET A 409 9.76 -5.31 -0.04
N ILE A 410 8.75 -5.54 -0.88
CA ILE A 410 8.85 -5.40 -2.34
C ILE A 410 9.33 -3.99 -2.76
N PRO A 411 8.70 -2.88 -2.33
CA PRO A 411 9.16 -1.54 -2.70
C PRO A 411 10.58 -1.25 -2.19
N LEU A 412 10.95 -1.72 -0.98
CA LEU A 412 12.30 -1.57 -0.42
C LEU A 412 13.35 -2.25 -1.32
N LEU A 413 13.10 -3.51 -1.70
CA LEU A 413 14.01 -4.28 -2.56
C LEU A 413 14.07 -3.67 -3.96
N ASN A 414 12.94 -3.24 -4.53
CA ASN A 414 12.89 -2.59 -5.83
C ASN A 414 13.67 -1.28 -5.85
N ALA A 415 13.52 -0.43 -4.83
CA ALA A 415 14.28 0.82 -4.73
C ALA A 415 15.78 0.57 -4.72
N ARG A 416 16.24 -0.43 -3.94
CA ARG A 416 17.66 -0.82 -3.88
C ARG A 416 18.16 -1.39 -5.20
N ILE A 417 17.37 -2.21 -5.90
CA ILE A 417 17.71 -2.71 -7.24
C ILE A 417 17.92 -1.53 -8.20
N GLN A 418 16.97 -0.59 -8.26
CA GLN A 418 17.03 0.54 -9.18
C GLN A 418 18.24 1.44 -8.92
N ALA A 419 18.52 1.72 -7.64
CA ALA A 419 19.70 2.49 -7.24
C ALA A 419 21.02 1.75 -7.50
N GLY A 420 21.00 0.41 -7.44
CA GLY A 420 22.14 -0.46 -7.66
C GLY A 420 22.53 -0.64 -9.12
N ILE A 421 21.56 -0.64 -10.06
CA ILE A 421 21.80 -0.91 -11.49
C ILE A 421 23.00 -0.12 -12.06
N PRO A 422 23.11 1.22 -11.91
CA PRO A 422 24.24 1.97 -12.48
C PRO A 422 25.61 1.54 -11.93
N GLY A 423 25.65 1.02 -10.71
CA GLY A 423 26.86 0.53 -10.03
C GLY A 423 27.14 -0.96 -10.24
N ALA A 424 26.26 -1.71 -10.90
CA ALA A 424 26.43 -3.15 -11.07
C ALA A 424 27.62 -3.52 -11.98
N PRO A 425 28.27 -4.68 -11.76
CA PRO A 425 29.32 -5.18 -12.65
C PRO A 425 28.84 -5.29 -14.11
N LEU A 426 29.73 -4.97 -15.07
CA LEU A 426 29.37 -4.97 -16.50
C LEU A 426 28.77 -6.28 -17.01
N PRO A 427 29.28 -7.48 -16.63
CA PRO A 427 28.63 -8.73 -17.01
C PRO A 427 27.17 -8.84 -16.53
N LEU A 428 26.89 -8.37 -15.31
CA LEU A 428 25.55 -8.38 -14.74
C LEU A 428 24.63 -7.36 -15.42
N LEU A 429 25.15 -6.18 -15.77
CA LEU A 429 24.43 -5.20 -16.58
C LEU A 429 24.07 -5.76 -17.97
N ARG A 430 24.95 -6.54 -18.59
CA ARG A 430 24.63 -7.20 -19.85
C ARG A 430 23.52 -8.22 -19.70
N ASP A 431 23.53 -9.02 -18.63
CA ASP A 431 22.47 -9.97 -18.35
C ASP A 431 21.13 -9.27 -18.13
N TYR A 432 21.12 -8.17 -17.37
CA TYR A 432 19.96 -7.32 -17.15
C TYR A 432 19.40 -6.76 -18.47
N HIS A 433 20.24 -6.12 -19.28
CA HIS A 433 19.83 -5.55 -20.57
C HIS A 433 19.43 -6.62 -21.58
N ARG A 434 20.04 -7.82 -21.53
CA ARG A 434 19.64 -8.95 -22.36
C ARG A 434 18.28 -9.51 -21.95
N LEU A 435 17.96 -9.58 -20.66
CA LEU A 435 16.63 -9.93 -20.20
C LEU A 435 15.57 -8.94 -20.71
N ALA A 436 15.85 -7.64 -20.65
CA ALA A 436 14.95 -6.62 -21.20
C ALA A 436 14.75 -6.75 -22.71
N LEU A 437 15.83 -7.05 -23.46
CA LEU A 437 15.75 -7.35 -24.89
C LEU A 437 14.90 -8.60 -25.17
N ASP A 438 15.09 -9.69 -24.43
CA ASP A 438 14.35 -10.94 -24.61
C ASP A 438 12.85 -10.74 -24.35
N ARG A 439 12.49 -9.94 -23.34
CA ARG A 439 11.11 -9.51 -23.09
C ARG A 439 10.54 -8.73 -24.26
N ALA A 440 11.27 -7.72 -24.75
CA ALA A 440 10.84 -6.94 -25.89
C ALA A 440 10.63 -7.79 -27.15
N LEU A 441 11.51 -8.77 -27.40
CA LEU A 441 11.38 -9.71 -28.52
C LEU A 441 10.13 -10.60 -28.37
N ALA A 442 9.85 -11.10 -27.16
CA ALA A 442 8.66 -11.89 -26.87
C ALA A 442 7.37 -11.06 -27.05
N LEU A 443 7.34 -9.83 -26.53
CA LEU A 443 6.18 -8.95 -26.64
C LEU A 443 5.96 -8.46 -28.07
N ARG A 444 7.03 -8.22 -28.83
CA ARG A 444 6.93 -7.90 -30.27
C ARG A 444 6.25 -9.01 -31.07
N ALA A 445 6.50 -10.28 -30.69
CA ALA A 445 5.85 -11.41 -31.33
C ALA A 445 4.33 -11.45 -31.07
N VAL A 446 3.86 -10.83 -29.99
CA VAL A 446 2.43 -10.61 -29.72
C VAL A 446 1.91 -9.44 -30.56
N SER A 447 2.46 -8.24 -30.37
CA SER A 447 2.22 -7.10 -31.27
C SER A 447 3.28 -6.00 -31.11
N PRO A 448 3.49 -5.16 -32.13
CA PRO A 448 4.37 -4.00 -32.03
C PRO A 448 3.90 -2.98 -30.98
N ASP A 449 2.59 -2.88 -30.74
CA ASP A 449 2.01 -1.95 -29.76
C ASP A 449 2.33 -2.37 -28.33
N VAL A 450 2.20 -3.66 -28.00
CA VAL A 450 2.52 -4.19 -26.67
C VAL A 450 4.01 -4.03 -26.37
N CYS A 451 4.87 -4.25 -27.36
CA CYS A 451 6.31 -4.00 -27.25
C CYS A 451 6.64 -2.51 -27.04
N ALA A 452 5.97 -1.60 -27.76
CA ALA A 452 6.15 -0.17 -27.59
C ALA A 452 5.72 0.29 -26.19
N ASN A 453 4.59 -0.24 -25.67
CA ASN A 453 4.12 0.02 -24.32
C ASN A 453 5.12 -0.42 -23.25
N TYR A 454 5.67 -1.63 -23.38
CA TYR A 454 6.73 -2.12 -22.49
C TYR A 454 7.90 -1.14 -22.38
N PHE A 455 8.38 -0.66 -23.52
CA PHE A 455 9.48 0.30 -23.56
C PHE A 455 9.10 1.67 -23.00
N ALA A 456 7.85 2.07 -23.12
CA ALA A 456 7.33 3.34 -22.61
C ALA A 456 6.96 3.28 -21.11
N GLY A 457 7.17 2.13 -20.45
CA GLY A 457 6.76 1.93 -19.06
C GLY A 457 5.23 1.94 -18.87
N LYS A 458 4.47 1.65 -19.94
CA LYS A 458 3.00 1.53 -19.89
C LYS A 458 2.60 0.08 -19.60
N ASP A 459 1.39 -0.10 -19.10
CA ASP A 459 0.85 -1.43 -18.78
C ASP A 459 0.88 -2.38 -19.97
N TYR A 460 1.24 -3.63 -19.68
CA TYR A 460 1.20 -4.75 -20.62
C TYR A 460 0.83 -6.04 -19.88
N ASP A 461 0.21 -6.98 -20.60
CA ASP A 461 -0.15 -8.29 -20.05
C ASP A 461 1.11 -9.16 -19.86
N GLY A 462 1.63 -9.18 -18.64
CA GLY A 462 2.79 -9.99 -18.25
C GLY A 462 2.59 -11.50 -18.43
N SER A 463 1.34 -11.99 -18.49
CA SER A 463 1.06 -13.42 -18.73
C SER A 463 1.47 -13.86 -20.15
N LYS A 464 1.69 -12.91 -21.07
CA LYS A 464 2.20 -13.19 -22.41
C LYS A 464 3.70 -13.48 -22.45
N LEU A 465 4.42 -13.25 -21.36
CA LEU A 465 5.85 -13.53 -21.30
C LEU A 465 6.11 -15.02 -21.00
N PRO A 466 7.11 -15.64 -21.66
CA PRO A 466 7.57 -16.98 -21.30
C PRO A 466 7.99 -17.09 -19.82
N LYS A 467 7.61 -18.20 -19.15
CA LYS A 467 7.88 -18.43 -17.72
C LYS A 467 9.37 -18.37 -17.36
N ASN A 468 10.25 -18.85 -18.24
CA ASN A 468 11.70 -18.81 -18.03
C ASN A 468 12.26 -17.38 -17.92
N LEU A 469 11.56 -16.35 -18.44
CA LEU A 469 11.97 -14.96 -18.26
C LEU A 469 11.68 -14.46 -16.83
N ALA A 470 10.66 -15.00 -16.15
CA ALA A 470 10.39 -14.68 -14.75
C ALA A 470 11.47 -15.25 -13.83
N GLU A 471 11.86 -16.51 -14.04
CA GLU A 471 12.97 -17.16 -13.32
C GLU A 471 14.28 -16.38 -13.50
N ARG A 472 14.65 -16.07 -14.75
CA ARG A 472 15.83 -15.25 -15.05
C ARG A 472 15.77 -13.86 -14.42
N ASN A 473 14.59 -13.26 -14.36
CA ASN A 473 14.41 -11.95 -13.70
C ASN A 473 14.75 -12.03 -12.22
N ARG A 474 14.17 -12.98 -11.49
CA ARG A 474 14.46 -13.16 -10.05
C ARG A 474 15.95 -13.36 -9.81
N ALA A 475 16.58 -14.27 -10.54
CA ALA A 475 18.02 -14.54 -10.42
C ALA A 475 18.89 -13.31 -10.71
N ILE A 476 18.55 -12.49 -11.72
CA ILE A 476 19.31 -11.26 -12.03
C ILE A 476 19.10 -10.21 -10.94
N MET A 477 17.86 -10.01 -10.47
CA MET A 477 17.55 -9.03 -9.42
C MET A 477 18.23 -9.40 -8.09
N ALA A 478 18.23 -10.68 -7.71
CA ALA A 478 18.97 -11.19 -6.55
C ALA A 478 20.49 -10.91 -6.67
N LYS A 479 21.08 -11.15 -7.85
CA LYS A 479 22.49 -10.82 -8.10
C LYS A 479 22.78 -9.33 -7.96
N ILE A 480 21.87 -8.45 -8.40
CA ILE A 480 22.02 -7.00 -8.24
C ILE A 480 22.00 -6.65 -6.75
N LEU A 481 20.99 -7.13 -6.01
CA LEU A 481 20.88 -6.93 -4.57
C LEU A 481 22.14 -7.39 -3.81
N LEU A 482 22.78 -8.48 -4.22
CA LEU A 482 24.00 -8.98 -3.59
C LEU A 482 25.27 -8.25 -4.02
N ALA A 483 25.32 -7.70 -5.24
CA ALA A 483 26.53 -7.11 -5.82
C ALA A 483 26.66 -5.60 -5.60
N THR A 484 25.57 -4.90 -5.28
CA THR A 484 25.54 -3.43 -5.25
C THR A 484 25.22 -2.90 -3.86
N ARG A 485 26.02 -1.94 -3.39
CA ARG A 485 25.77 -1.19 -2.16
C ARG A 485 24.98 0.07 -2.50
N ALA A 486 23.67 0.01 -2.34
CA ALA A 486 22.81 1.18 -2.29
C ALA A 486 22.67 1.58 -0.82
N GLY A 487 22.83 2.88 -0.51
CA GLY A 487 22.81 3.37 0.87
C GLY A 487 21.50 3.04 1.62
N PRO A 488 21.45 3.25 2.95
CA PRO A 488 20.31 2.90 3.80
C PRO A 488 18.96 3.38 3.23
N ASP A 489 18.93 4.58 2.65
CA ASP A 489 17.74 5.23 2.08
C ASP A 489 17.45 4.85 0.62
N GLY A 490 18.16 3.86 0.06
CA GLY A 490 18.14 3.56 -1.37
C GLY A 490 18.85 4.61 -2.24
N LYS A 491 19.48 5.63 -1.64
CA LYS A 491 20.30 6.60 -2.38
C LYS A 491 21.71 6.03 -2.57
N SER A 492 22.13 5.80 -3.82
CA SER A 492 23.56 5.79 -4.12
C SER A 492 24.11 7.19 -3.86
N THR A 493 25.39 7.32 -3.46
CA THR A 493 26.08 8.61 -3.28
C THR A 493 25.63 9.59 -4.38
N PRO A 494 25.12 10.78 -4.02
CA PRO A 494 24.32 11.58 -4.93
C PRO A 494 25.16 12.00 -6.13
N SER A 495 24.81 11.47 -7.30
CA SER A 495 24.61 12.38 -8.41
C SER A 495 23.43 13.26 -8.00
N PRO A 496 23.55 14.60 -8.04
CA PRO A 496 22.56 15.50 -7.48
C PRO A 496 21.17 15.14 -7.99
N GLU A 497 20.20 15.09 -7.07
CA GLU A 497 18.80 14.83 -7.40
C GLU A 497 18.40 15.74 -8.56
N PRO A 498 17.85 15.18 -9.67
CA PRO A 498 17.34 16.02 -10.73
C PRO A 498 16.15 16.79 -10.16
N SER A 499 16.31 18.11 -10.02
CA SER A 499 15.23 19.05 -9.75
C SER A 499 14.04 18.73 -10.68
N ALA A 500 12.83 18.72 -10.12
CA ALA A 500 11.59 18.40 -10.82
C ALA A 500 11.55 19.06 -12.21
N GLY A 501 11.58 18.24 -13.26
CA GLY A 501 11.57 18.69 -14.66
C GLY A 501 12.84 18.44 -15.48
N GLN A 502 13.95 17.95 -14.91
CA GLN A 502 15.13 17.58 -15.71
C GLN A 502 14.97 16.20 -16.38
N THR A 503 14.81 16.19 -17.70
CA THR A 503 14.94 14.97 -18.51
C THR A 503 16.40 14.49 -18.43
N LYS A 504 16.65 13.31 -17.83
CA LYS A 504 17.98 12.67 -17.89
C LYS A 504 18.31 12.41 -19.37
N THR A 505 19.20 13.21 -19.94
CA THR A 505 19.70 13.00 -21.30
C THR A 505 21.03 12.26 -21.23
N PHE A 506 21.18 11.21 -22.02
CA PHE A 506 22.44 10.49 -22.16
C PHE A 506 22.93 10.54 -23.60
N SER A 507 24.24 10.55 -23.77
CA SER A 507 24.87 10.62 -25.09
C SER A 507 25.09 9.21 -25.65
N VAL A 508 24.53 8.95 -26.82
CA VAL A 508 24.78 7.71 -27.57
C VAL A 508 25.92 7.94 -28.56
N PRO A 509 26.97 7.10 -28.57
CA PRO A 509 28.03 7.19 -29.57
C PRO A 509 27.49 7.09 -31.01
N GLY A 510 27.98 7.93 -31.92
CA GLY A 510 27.48 8.00 -33.31
C GLY A 510 27.50 6.65 -34.04
N PHE A 511 28.57 5.86 -33.85
CA PHE A 511 28.70 4.54 -34.46
C PHE A 511 27.64 3.54 -34.00
N ILE A 512 27.12 3.68 -32.77
CA ILE A 512 26.00 2.86 -32.27
C ILE A 512 24.73 3.22 -33.03
N MET A 513 24.46 4.51 -33.21
CA MET A 513 23.29 4.96 -33.95
C MET A 513 23.31 4.50 -35.41
N GLU A 514 24.47 4.55 -36.07
CA GLU A 514 24.64 4.08 -37.45
C GLU A 514 24.42 2.57 -37.59
N LYS A 515 25.04 1.76 -36.71
CA LYS A 515 24.85 0.30 -36.72
C LYS A 515 23.42 -0.10 -36.37
N ALA A 516 22.81 0.58 -35.39
CA ALA A 516 21.44 0.33 -34.98
C ALA A 516 20.43 0.71 -36.07
N SER A 517 20.63 1.83 -36.78
CA SER A 517 19.73 2.25 -37.85
C SER A 517 19.80 1.29 -39.04
N ALA A 518 21.02 0.85 -39.40
CA ALA A 518 21.22 -0.19 -40.41
C ALA A 518 20.54 -1.51 -40.02
N ARG A 519 20.66 -1.93 -38.75
CA ARG A 519 20.01 -3.14 -38.23
C ARG A 519 18.48 -3.04 -38.21
N ALA A 520 17.94 -1.85 -37.94
CA ALA A 520 16.50 -1.61 -37.91
C ALA A 520 15.88 -1.47 -39.30
N GLY A 521 16.68 -1.29 -40.36
CA GLY A 521 16.18 -0.91 -41.68
C GLY A 521 15.56 0.50 -41.69
N MET A 522 16.08 1.40 -40.85
CA MET A 522 15.55 2.75 -40.64
C MET A 522 16.61 3.81 -40.97
N THR A 523 16.18 5.03 -41.28
CA THR A 523 17.10 6.19 -41.28
C THR A 523 17.53 6.53 -39.86
N ARG A 524 18.62 7.28 -39.71
CA ARG A 524 19.10 7.75 -38.41
C ARG A 524 18.06 8.60 -37.70
N GLU A 525 17.33 9.42 -38.45
CA GLU A 525 16.24 10.27 -37.97
C GLU A 525 15.06 9.43 -37.46
N GLN A 526 14.65 8.42 -38.22
CA GLN A 526 13.57 7.51 -37.82
C GLN A 526 13.92 6.73 -36.56
N LEU A 527 15.14 6.19 -36.47
CA LEU A 527 15.61 5.54 -35.25
C LEU A 527 15.61 6.52 -34.07
N GLY A 528 16.12 7.74 -34.28
CA GLY A 528 16.14 8.79 -33.27
C GLY A 528 14.75 9.20 -32.77
N GLN A 529 13.74 9.24 -33.65
CA GLN A 529 12.34 9.45 -33.28
C GLN A 529 11.82 8.29 -32.42
N GLY A 530 12.06 7.04 -32.85
CA GLY A 530 11.62 5.85 -32.12
C GLY A 530 12.20 5.77 -30.70
N MET A 531 13.47 6.15 -30.53
CA MET A 531 14.12 6.22 -29.21
C MET A 531 13.48 7.25 -28.28
N ARG A 532 12.93 8.35 -28.83
CA ARG A 532 12.23 9.43 -28.12
C ARG A 532 10.72 9.20 -27.96
N TYR A 533 10.24 7.97 -28.18
CA TYR A 533 8.81 7.63 -28.15
C TYR A 533 7.96 8.39 -29.18
N GLN A 534 8.56 8.71 -30.33
CA GLN A 534 7.90 9.38 -31.45
C GLN A 534 7.78 8.43 -32.65
N GLY A 535 6.85 8.72 -33.54
CA GLY A 535 6.56 7.87 -34.71
C GLY A 535 5.64 6.69 -34.35
N SER A 536 5.51 5.73 -35.28
CA SER A 536 4.62 4.59 -35.09
C SER A 536 5.13 3.63 -34.00
N ASN A 537 4.23 2.89 -33.35
CA ASN A 537 4.60 1.90 -32.34
C ASN A 537 5.54 0.82 -32.91
N ALA A 538 5.37 0.45 -34.19
CA ALA A 538 6.29 -0.44 -34.88
C ALA A 538 7.70 0.16 -35.02
N GLN A 539 7.81 1.46 -35.31
CA GLN A 539 9.09 2.16 -35.37
C GLN A 539 9.75 2.24 -33.99
N GLN A 540 8.97 2.56 -32.94
CA GLN A 540 9.46 2.61 -31.56
C GLN A 540 9.98 1.24 -31.09
N CYS A 541 9.17 0.19 -31.25
CA CYS A 541 9.53 -1.18 -30.84
C CYS A 541 10.76 -1.69 -31.62
N ASN A 542 10.72 -1.67 -32.95
CA ASN A 542 11.81 -2.22 -33.77
C ASN A 542 13.10 -1.41 -33.63
N GLY A 543 12.99 -0.08 -33.53
CA GLY A 543 14.14 0.79 -33.32
C GLY A 543 14.86 0.50 -32.00
N ARG A 544 14.10 0.36 -30.90
CA ARG A 544 14.67 0.07 -29.58
C ARG A 544 15.27 -1.33 -29.48
N ILE A 545 14.62 -2.34 -30.06
CA ILE A 545 15.19 -3.70 -30.15
C ILE A 545 16.51 -3.67 -30.92
N ALA A 546 16.55 -3.04 -32.10
CA ALA A 546 17.76 -2.95 -32.90
C ALA A 546 18.88 -2.20 -32.17
N PHE A 547 18.54 -1.12 -31.45
CA PHE A 547 19.45 -0.39 -30.60
C PHE A 547 20.04 -1.26 -29.49
N MET A 548 19.20 -1.93 -28.68
CA MET A 548 19.66 -2.82 -27.60
C MET A 548 20.52 -3.97 -28.11
N GLN A 549 20.12 -4.61 -29.21
CA GLN A 549 20.92 -5.66 -29.84
C GLN A 549 22.29 -5.12 -30.29
N THR A 550 22.36 -3.87 -30.75
CA THR A 550 23.61 -3.24 -31.20
C THR A 550 24.51 -2.99 -30.00
N VAL A 551 23.99 -2.36 -28.95
CA VAL A 551 24.74 -2.12 -27.71
C VAL A 551 25.26 -3.43 -27.11
N LEU A 552 24.41 -4.46 -27.02
CA LEU A 552 24.79 -5.76 -26.46
C LEU A 552 25.78 -6.57 -27.32
N ALA A 553 25.98 -6.21 -28.59
CA ALA A 553 26.95 -6.87 -29.48
C ALA A 553 28.34 -6.22 -29.44
N GLU A 554 28.45 -4.98 -28.97
CA GLU A 554 29.73 -4.28 -28.87
C GLU A 554 30.47 -4.64 -27.58
N PRO A 555 31.81 -4.55 -27.57
CA PRO A 555 32.63 -4.84 -26.39
C PRO A 555 32.52 -3.77 -25.29
N ASP A 556 32.82 -4.17 -24.05
CA ASP A 556 32.61 -3.38 -22.83
C ASP A 556 33.37 -2.05 -22.79
N ASP A 557 34.56 -1.98 -23.40
CA ASP A 557 35.36 -0.76 -23.52
C ASP A 557 34.64 0.34 -24.32
N LYS A 558 33.75 -0.05 -25.24
CA LYS A 558 33.01 0.90 -26.10
C LYS A 558 31.65 1.28 -25.55
N VAL A 559 30.96 0.37 -24.86
CA VAL A 559 29.56 0.57 -24.43
C VAL A 559 29.36 0.54 -22.92
N GLY A 560 30.39 0.28 -22.12
CA GLY A 560 30.24 0.12 -20.67
C GLY A 560 29.66 1.35 -19.97
N LYS A 561 29.98 2.57 -20.43
CA LYS A 561 29.34 3.79 -19.89
C LYS A 561 27.86 3.87 -20.27
N LEU A 562 27.53 3.50 -21.51
CA LEU A 562 26.16 3.50 -22.02
C LEU A 562 25.31 2.47 -21.27
N LEU A 563 25.81 1.25 -21.04
CA LEU A 563 25.11 0.19 -20.29
C LEU A 563 24.72 0.58 -18.87
N ARG A 564 25.44 1.52 -18.23
CA ARG A 564 25.11 2.04 -16.89
C ARG A 564 24.03 3.12 -16.91
N THR A 565 23.74 3.69 -18.07
CA THR A 565 22.82 4.84 -18.24
C THR A 565 21.56 4.50 -19.01
N LEU A 566 21.53 3.33 -19.68
CA LEU A 566 20.34 2.75 -20.30
C LEU A 566 19.42 2.20 -19.21
#